data_AF-R2NSD2-F1
#
_entry.id   AF-R2NSD2-F1
#
_cell.length_a   1.000
_cell.length_b   1.000
_cell.length_c   1.000
_cell.angle_alpha   90.00
_cell.angle_beta   90.00
_cell.angle_gamma   90.00
#
_symmetry.space_group_name_H-M   'P 1'
#
loop_
_entity.id
_entity.type
_entity.pdbx_description
1 polymer ?
#
loop_
_entity_poly.entity_id
_entity_poly.type
_entity_poly.pdbx_seq_one_letter_code
_entity_poly.pdbx_strand_id
1 'polypeptide(L)'
;MFYKNLLKNGAPYSPFGGLSGKERLKLFMINEVKSGNSFHPNEFKQNAGMFGLKPTSIDSAFNTLLKEGIVTNSGINGYSFQLGKKPSKTWYVV
;
A
#
# COMPACT_ATOMS: atom_id res chain seq x y z
N MET A 1 12.48 -0.94 -7.62
CA MET A 1 13.36 -0.95 -6.42
C MET A 1 13.19 0.25 -5.48
N PHE A 2 12.57 1.37 -5.90
CA PHE A 2 12.42 2.58 -5.08
C PHE A 2 11.62 2.39 -3.77
N TYR A 3 10.46 1.73 -3.84
CA TYR A 3 9.58 1.52 -2.66
C TYR A 3 10.23 0.66 -1.55
N LYS A 4 11.17 -0.24 -1.89
CA LYS A 4 11.86 -1.09 -0.91
C LYS A 4 12.79 -0.28 0.00
N ASN A 5 13.40 0.77 -0.53
CA ASN A 5 14.23 1.68 0.26
C ASN A 5 13.35 2.56 1.17
N LEU A 6 12.16 2.95 0.72
CA LEU A 6 11.19 3.67 1.54
C LEU A 6 10.64 2.81 2.68
N LEU A 7 10.36 1.54 2.43
CA LEU A 7 9.97 0.61 3.49
C LEU A 7 11.06 0.44 4.55
N LYS A 8 12.33 0.36 4.14
CA LYS A 8 13.48 0.15 5.05
C LYS A 8 13.91 1.40 5.82
N ASN A 9 13.82 2.57 5.20
CA ASN A 9 14.35 3.84 5.74
C ASN A 9 13.24 4.84 6.11
N GLY A 10 11.97 4.44 6.01
CA GLY A 10 10.84 5.36 6.07
C GLY A 10 10.49 5.84 7.47
N ALA A 11 10.45 7.16 7.62
CA ALA A 11 9.63 7.82 8.64
C ALA A 11 8.14 7.46 8.43
N PRO A 12 7.25 7.67 9.43
CA PRO A 12 5.82 7.40 9.28
C PRO A 12 5.28 7.94 7.97
N TYR A 13 4.72 7.06 7.13
CA TYR A 13 4.21 7.44 5.82
C TYR A 13 2.97 8.31 6.02
N SER A 14 3.13 9.58 5.64
CA SER A 14 2.20 10.69 5.86
C SER A 14 2.20 11.26 7.29
N PRO A 15 2.70 12.50 7.49
CA PRO A 15 2.57 13.23 8.76
C PRO A 15 1.16 13.82 8.95
N PHE A 16 0.28 13.72 7.95
CA PHE A 16 -1.05 14.31 7.98
C PHE A 16 -1.95 13.54 8.97
N GLY A 17 -2.20 14.15 10.14
CA GLY A 17 -3.16 13.68 11.12
C GLY A 17 -4.54 13.57 10.49
N GLY A 18 -5.17 12.39 10.60
CA GLY A 18 -6.51 12.13 10.08
C GLY A 18 -6.65 10.89 9.20
N LEU A 19 -5.57 10.42 8.58
CA LEU A 19 -5.61 9.19 7.77
C LEU A 19 -5.45 7.94 8.63
N SER A 20 -6.35 6.98 8.45
CA SER A 20 -6.21 5.64 9.01
C SER A 20 -4.99 4.93 8.42
N GLY A 21 -4.45 3.95 9.13
CA GLY A 21 -3.28 3.23 8.63
C GLY A 21 -3.53 2.47 7.33
N LYS A 22 -4.78 2.06 7.08
CA LYS A 22 -5.19 1.45 5.80
C LYS A 22 -5.11 2.46 4.65
N GLU A 23 -5.53 3.71 4.88
CA GLU A 23 -5.45 4.78 3.87
C GLU A 23 -4.00 5.17 3.59
N ARG A 24 -3.15 5.20 4.63
CA ARG A 24 -1.70 5.42 4.45
C ARG A 24 -1.07 4.33 3.60
N LEU A 25 -1.39 3.06 3.89
CA LEU A 25 -0.93 1.93 3.06
C LEU A 25 -1.44 2.07 1.63
N LYS A 26 -2.71 2.37 1.43
CA LYS A 26 -3.30 2.60 0.10
C LYS A 26 -2.57 3.68 -0.70
N LEU A 27 -2.31 4.83 -0.08
CA LEU A 27 -1.57 5.92 -0.70
C LEU A 27 -0.14 5.51 -1.05
N PHE A 28 0.52 4.72 -0.20
CA PHE A 28 1.85 4.18 -0.49
C PHE A 28 1.84 3.28 -1.71
N MET A 29 0.84 2.40 -1.83
CA MET A 29 0.70 1.55 -3.01
C MET A 29 0.57 2.38 -4.29
N ILE A 30 -0.27 3.42 -4.26
CA ILE A 30 -0.53 4.28 -5.42
C ILE A 30 0.69 5.12 -5.80
N ASN A 31 1.35 5.74 -4.83
CA ASN A 31 2.41 6.72 -5.09
C ASN A 31 3.78 6.06 -5.31
N GLU A 32 4.11 5.04 -4.51
CA GLU A 32 5.47 4.51 -4.41
C GLU A 32 5.63 3.16 -5.08
N VAL A 33 4.65 2.26 -4.95
CA VAL A 33 4.72 0.95 -5.60
C VAL A 33 4.50 1.08 -7.10
N LYS A 34 3.51 1.88 -7.54
CA LYS A 34 3.20 2.15 -8.97
C LYS A 34 2.86 0.89 -9.79
N SER A 35 2.25 1.07 -10.97
CA SER A 35 1.83 -0.03 -11.85
C SER A 35 3.00 -0.86 -12.39
N GLY A 36 2.81 -2.18 -12.42
CA GLY A 36 3.79 -3.14 -12.92
C GLY A 36 4.76 -3.70 -11.86
N ASN A 37 4.70 -3.23 -10.61
CA ASN A 37 5.52 -3.78 -9.54
C ASN A 37 4.80 -4.91 -8.78
N SER A 38 5.50 -6.01 -8.57
CA SER A 38 5.09 -7.13 -7.71
C SER A 38 5.81 -7.05 -6.36
N PHE A 39 5.10 -7.40 -5.29
CA PHE A 39 5.58 -7.31 -3.92
C PHE A 39 4.94 -8.40 -3.04
N HIS A 40 5.57 -8.72 -1.91
CA HIS A 40 5.06 -9.71 -0.96
C HIS A 40 4.55 -9.01 0.30
N PRO A 41 3.39 -9.39 0.89
CA PRO A 41 2.86 -8.75 2.10
C PRO A 41 3.82 -8.76 3.29
N ASN A 42 4.69 -9.77 3.38
CA ASN A 42 5.68 -9.87 4.44
C ASN A 42 6.67 -8.69 4.43
N GLU A 43 6.95 -8.10 3.26
CA GLU A 43 7.77 -6.88 3.14
C GLU A 43 7.11 -5.68 3.85
N PHE A 44 5.77 -5.67 3.92
CA PHE A 44 4.99 -4.62 4.59
C PHE A 44 4.69 -4.96 6.05
N LYS A 45 4.63 -6.24 6.42
CA LYS A 45 4.48 -6.67 7.83
C LYS A 45 5.63 -6.17 8.70
N GLN A 46 6.85 -6.30 8.21
CA GLN A 46 8.05 -5.82 8.91
C GLN A 46 8.05 -4.30 9.11
N ASN A 47 7.35 -3.56 8.23
CA ASN A 47 7.32 -2.11 8.20
C ASN A 47 5.91 -1.55 8.49
N ALA A 48 5.05 -2.34 9.15
CA ALA A 48 3.65 -1.98 9.38
C ALA A 48 3.50 -0.70 10.21
N GLY A 49 4.46 -0.46 11.11
CA GLY A 49 4.55 0.75 11.93
C GLY A 49 4.66 2.03 11.11
N MET A 50 5.24 1.97 9.90
CA MET A 50 5.31 3.10 8.98
C MET A 50 3.91 3.60 8.59
N PHE A 51 2.93 2.71 8.58
CA PHE A 51 1.53 3.05 8.28
C PHE A 51 0.68 3.25 9.55
N GLY A 52 1.26 3.14 10.75
CA GLY A 52 0.47 3.09 11.99
C GLY A 52 -0.42 1.83 12.08
N LEU A 53 -0.01 0.74 11.42
CA LEU A 53 -0.69 -0.55 11.46
C LEU A 53 0.11 -1.55 12.30
N LYS A 54 -0.60 -2.54 12.86
CA LYS A 54 0.04 -3.72 13.44
C LYS A 54 0.43 -4.68 12.31
N PRO A 55 1.53 -5.45 12.43
CA PRO A 55 1.91 -6.45 11.43
C PRO A 55 0.78 -7.46 11.11
N THR A 56 -0.01 -7.83 12.12
CA THR A 56 -1.17 -8.73 11.98
C THR A 56 -2.32 -8.12 11.18
N SER A 57 -2.40 -6.79 11.06
CA SER A 57 -3.45 -6.08 10.32
C SER A 57 -3.13 -5.91 8.83
N ILE A 58 -1.90 -6.20 8.39
CA ILE A 58 -1.45 -6.00 7.01
C ILE A 58 -2.17 -6.91 6.03
N ASP A 59 -2.38 -8.19 6.37
CA ASP A 59 -3.11 -9.12 5.49
C ASP A 59 -4.56 -8.66 5.28
N SER A 60 -5.22 -8.18 6.33
CA SER A 60 -6.57 -7.60 6.24
C SER A 60 -6.59 -6.33 5.39
N ALA A 61 -5.56 -5.49 5.50
CA ALA A 61 -5.42 -4.29 4.69
C ALA A 61 -5.24 -4.64 3.20
N PHE A 62 -4.36 -5.60 2.87
CA PHE A 62 -4.20 -6.06 1.48
C PHE A 62 -5.45 -6.75 0.92
N ASN A 63 -6.18 -7.53 1.73
CA ASN A 63 -7.48 -8.07 1.32
C ASN A 63 -8.49 -6.96 0.99
N THR A 64 -8.43 -5.83 1.70
CA THR A 64 -9.27 -4.66 1.39
C THR A 64 -8.83 -4.04 0.06
N LEU A 65 -7.53 -3.83 -0.14
CA LEU A 65 -6.96 -3.28 -1.39
C LEU A 65 -7.24 -4.19 -2.60
N LEU A 66 -7.27 -5.51 -2.39
CA LEU A 66 -7.61 -6.51 -3.40
C LEU A 66 -9.08 -6.37 -3.81
N LYS A 67 -10.00 -6.25 -2.83
CA LYS A 67 -11.43 -6.01 -3.08
C LYS A 67 -11.67 -4.66 -3.78
N GLU A 68 -10.87 -3.66 -3.45
CA GLU A 68 -10.91 -2.33 -4.11
C GLU A 68 -10.29 -2.33 -5.52
N GLY A 69 -9.62 -3.41 -5.93
CA GLY A 69 -8.97 -3.52 -7.24
C GLY A 69 -7.70 -2.68 -7.39
N ILE A 70 -7.05 -2.34 -6.28
CA ILE A 70 -5.78 -1.58 -6.23
C ILE A 70 -4.58 -2.52 -6.38
N VAL A 71 -4.74 -3.74 -5.90
CA VAL A 71 -3.75 -4.81 -6.02
C VAL A 71 -4.43 -6.04 -6.60
N THR A 72 -3.68 -6.87 -7.32
CA THR A 72 -4.10 -8.19 -7.78
C THR A 72 -3.25 -9.27 -7.16
N ASN A 73 -3.80 -10.47 -7.10
CA ASN A 73 -3.04 -11.63 -6.69
C ASN A 73 -2.08 -12.03 -7.83
N SER A 74 -0.80 -12.14 -7.51
CA SER A 74 0.30 -12.43 -8.43
C SER A 74 0.92 -13.78 -8.05
N GLY A 75 0.17 -14.84 -8.33
CA GLY A 75 0.58 -16.22 -8.07
C GLY A 75 0.85 -16.55 -6.59
N ILE A 76 1.72 -17.53 -6.37
CA ILE A 76 1.77 -18.33 -5.13
C ILE A 76 2.13 -17.52 -3.88
N ASN A 77 2.80 -16.37 -3.98
CA ASN A 77 3.29 -15.61 -2.82
C ASN A 77 3.34 -14.08 -3.03
N GLY A 78 2.61 -13.51 -3.98
CA GLY A 78 2.79 -12.11 -4.36
C GLY A 78 1.50 -11.38 -4.65
N TYR A 79 1.49 -10.07 -4.41
CA TYR A 79 0.52 -9.15 -4.97
C TYR A 79 1.22 -8.31 -6.04
N SER A 80 0.50 -7.95 -7.10
CA SER A 80 0.95 -6.94 -8.07
C SER A 80 0.07 -5.71 -7.95
N PHE A 81 0.63 -4.53 -8.08
CA PHE A 81 -0.19 -3.33 -8.14
C PHE A 81 -0.92 -3.29 -9.48
N GLN A 82 -2.24 -3.10 -9.45
CA GLN A 82 -3.06 -2.94 -10.64
C GLN A 82 -3.77 -1.59 -10.56
N LEU A 83 -3.42 -0.66 -11.45
CA LEU A 83 -4.24 0.54 -11.68
C LEU A 83 -5.42 0.19 -12.63
N GLY A 84 -6.13 -0.91 -12.33
CA GLY A 84 -7.14 -1.50 -13.23
C GLY A 84 -8.51 -0.84 -13.13
N LYS A 85 -8.76 -0.11 -12.04
CA LYS A 85 -9.86 0.82 -11.92
C LYS A 85 -9.26 2.12 -11.41
N LYS A 86 -9.24 3.16 -12.24
CA LYS A 86 -9.08 4.53 -11.75
C LYS A 86 -9.93 4.64 -10.47
N PRO A 87 -9.38 4.95 -9.29
CA PRO A 87 -10.24 5.36 -8.19
C PRO A 87 -11.08 6.51 -8.77
N SER A 88 -12.40 6.37 -8.83
CA SER A 88 -13.30 7.34 -9.47
C SER A 88 -13.45 8.63 -8.65
N LYS A 89 -12.35 9.10 -8.07
CA LYS A 89 -12.22 10.41 -7.45
C LYS A 89 -10.86 10.96 -7.87
N THR A 90 -10.91 11.63 -9.01
CA THR A 90 -10.02 12.76 -9.33
C THR A 90 -10.07 13.70 -8.12
N TRP A 91 -9.13 13.56 -7.19
CA TRP A 91 -8.93 14.59 -6.18
C TRP A 91 -8.13 15.69 -6.85
N TYR A 92 -8.83 16.71 -7.34
CA TYR A 92 -8.23 18.00 -7.58
C TYR A 92 -7.67 18.50 -6.25
N VAL A 93 -6.39 18.86 -6.25
CA VAL A 93 -5.81 19.69 -5.20
C VAL A 93 -6.45 21.07 -5.38
N VAL A 94 -7.19 21.55 -4.38
CA VAL A 94 -7.61 22.95 -4.26
C VAL A 94 -6.76 23.59 -3.18
#